data_AF-A0A3C2BB75-F1
#
_entry.id   AF-A0A3C2BB75-F1
#
_cell.length_a   1.000
_cell.length_b   1.000
_cell.length_c   1.000
_cell.angle_alpha   90.00
_cell.angle_beta   90.00
_cell.angle_gamma   90.00
#
_symmetry.space_group_name_H-M   'P 1'
#
loop_
_entity.id
_entity.type
_entity.pdbx_description
1 polymer ?
#
loop_
_entity_poly.entity_id
_entity_poly.type
_entity_poly.pdbx_seq_one_letter_code
_entity_poly.pdbx_strand_id
1 'polypeptide(L)'
;MTDNPYRLPRAVVPHRYTLALEPDLAAATFVGHVVIDATVAEAADSVVLNADELTIEGAHIDGQPVEFTLDSATERLVLHHTVQSGPVAIELTFTGELNDKLRGWYRSTFTDADGTTQVIAASQMQATDCRRAFPCFDEPDFKAVFDVTLVVEPHLMAISNGAEVERHEQPNGKVAIRFAPTMPMSTYLIAFVVGPLEATEPVMVPRPDGGDPVPLRIIHVPGKGHLTEFGLHVGAFALDWYQRYYGIPYPTDKCDMIALPDFAAGAMENLGCITYRENLLLADPAASTQFELQNLADVITHELAHMWFGDLVTMKWWNGIWL
;
A
#
# COMPACT_ATOMS: atom_id res chain seq x y z
N MET A 1 -8.38 17.06 24.34
CA MET A 1 -6.95 16.94 23.99
C MET A 1 -6.44 15.65 24.62
N THR A 2 -5.88 14.74 23.84
CA THR A 2 -5.20 13.57 24.40
C THR A 2 -3.84 14.04 24.92
N ASP A 3 -3.58 13.90 26.22
CA ASP A 3 -2.29 14.24 26.89
C ASP A 3 -1.08 13.41 26.38
N ASN A 4 -1.23 12.66 25.29
CA ASN A 4 -0.18 11.82 24.72
C ASN A 4 0.49 12.53 23.53
N PRO A 5 1.76 12.94 23.64
CA PRO A 5 2.48 13.66 22.58
C PRO A 5 2.84 12.78 21.37
N TYR A 6 2.46 11.49 21.37
CA TYR A 6 2.61 10.57 20.24
C TYR A 6 1.28 10.27 19.53
N ARG A 7 0.15 10.76 20.04
CA ARG A 7 -1.17 10.61 19.39
C ARG A 7 -1.58 11.88 18.67
N LEU A 8 -2.00 11.75 17.41
CA LEU A 8 -2.45 12.87 16.61
C LEU A 8 -3.72 13.51 17.24
N PRO A 9 -3.84 14.86 17.17
CA PRO A 9 -5.08 15.54 17.48
C PRO A 9 -6.25 15.01 16.63
N ARG A 10 -7.46 15.09 17.16
CA ARG A 10 -8.69 14.61 16.49
C ARG A 10 -9.53 15.72 15.88
N ALA A 11 -9.00 16.94 15.85
CA ALA A 11 -9.67 18.10 15.30
C ALA A 11 -9.79 18.02 13.78
N VAL A 12 -8.83 17.40 13.09
CA VAL A 12 -8.82 17.23 11.64
C VAL A 12 -8.88 15.74 11.32
N VAL A 13 -9.85 15.34 10.50
CA VAL A 13 -10.10 13.93 10.15
C VAL A 13 -10.06 13.80 8.62
N PRO A 14 -9.10 13.04 8.04
CA PRO A 14 -9.03 12.82 6.60
C PRO A 14 -10.15 11.90 6.14
N HIS A 15 -10.54 12.05 4.87
CA HIS A 15 -11.46 11.11 4.23
C HIS A 15 -11.04 10.72 2.81
N ARG A 16 -10.16 11.48 2.15
CA ARG A 16 -9.59 11.12 0.84
C ARG A 16 -8.13 11.58 0.73
N TYR A 17 -7.31 10.72 0.13
CA TYR A 17 -5.97 11.02 -0.32
C TYR A 17 -5.94 10.90 -1.85
N THR A 18 -5.54 11.96 -2.53
CA THR A 18 -5.18 11.92 -3.95
C THR A 18 -3.66 11.98 -4.03
N LEU A 19 -3.03 10.88 -4.41
CA LEU A 19 -1.60 10.65 -4.28
C LEU A 19 -0.98 10.35 -5.64
N ALA A 20 0.02 11.14 -6.02
CA ALA A 20 0.88 10.87 -7.17
C ALA A 20 2.31 10.61 -6.69
N LEU A 21 2.88 9.48 -7.08
CA LEU A 21 4.25 9.09 -6.73
C LEU A 21 5.03 8.71 -7.99
N GLU A 22 6.28 9.16 -8.05
CA GLU A 22 7.20 8.89 -9.16
C GLU A 22 8.53 8.37 -8.58
N PRO A 23 8.77 7.06 -8.62
CA PRO A 23 10.04 6.49 -8.19
C PRO A 23 11.12 6.64 -9.27
N ASP A 24 12.34 6.87 -8.83
CA ASP A 24 13.57 6.68 -9.61
C ASP A 24 14.32 5.48 -9.02
N LEU A 25 14.15 4.32 -9.67
CA LEU A 25 14.75 3.07 -9.21
C LEU A 25 16.28 3.09 -9.29
N ALA A 26 16.86 3.86 -10.22
CA ALA A 26 18.30 3.94 -10.38
C ALA A 26 18.94 4.84 -9.32
N ALA A 27 18.28 5.96 -8.99
CA ALA A 27 18.71 6.86 -7.93
C ALA A 27 18.31 6.37 -6.53
N ALA A 28 17.43 5.37 -6.43
CA ALA A 28 16.81 4.91 -5.18
C ALA A 28 16.11 6.06 -4.43
N THR A 29 15.37 6.89 -5.16
CA THR A 29 14.61 8.02 -4.62
C THR A 29 13.19 8.02 -5.18
N PHE A 30 12.35 8.89 -4.66
CA PHE A 30 11.05 9.19 -5.26
C PHE A 30 10.66 10.64 -4.99
N VAL A 31 9.81 11.17 -5.87
CA VAL A 31 9.08 12.41 -5.64
C VAL A 31 7.60 12.11 -5.46
N GLY A 32 6.92 12.93 -4.68
CA GLY A 32 5.53 12.72 -4.34
C GLY A 32 4.75 14.01 -4.18
N HIS A 33 3.48 13.91 -4.53
CA HIS A 33 2.47 14.94 -4.33
C HIS A 33 1.23 14.29 -3.72
N VAL A 34 0.73 14.86 -2.63
CA VAL A 34 -0.50 14.39 -1.99
C VAL A 34 -1.43 15.55 -1.70
N VAL A 35 -2.70 15.37 -2.05
CA VAL A 35 -3.81 16.21 -1.60
C VAL A 35 -4.68 15.38 -0.65
N ILE A 36 -4.86 15.88 0.56
CA ILE A 36 -5.65 15.25 1.61
C ILE A 36 -6.90 16.10 1.83
N ASP A 37 -8.05 15.55 1.43
CA ASP A 37 -9.33 16.14 1.79
C ASP A 37 -9.72 15.67 3.19
N ALA A 38 -10.00 16.64 4.06
CA ALA A 38 -10.32 16.40 5.46
C ALA A 38 -11.48 17.27 5.95
N THR A 39 -12.02 16.91 7.10
CA THR A 39 -12.99 17.71 7.85
C THR A 39 -12.40 18.15 9.17
N VAL A 40 -12.47 19.44 9.44
CA VAL A 40 -12.13 20.07 10.71
C VAL A 40 -13.38 20.05 11.59
N ALA A 41 -13.38 19.20 12.62
CA ALA A 41 -14.48 19.06 13.56
C ALA A 41 -14.56 20.27 14.52
N GLU A 42 -13.39 20.78 14.94
CA GLU A 42 -13.25 21.93 15.84
C GLU A 42 -12.10 22.80 15.35
N ALA A 43 -12.23 24.13 15.45
CA ALA A 43 -11.18 25.04 15.00
C ALA A 43 -9.86 24.72 15.71
N ALA A 44 -8.75 24.78 14.96
CA ALA A 44 -7.42 24.44 15.45
C ALA A 44 -6.41 25.43 14.91
N ASP A 45 -5.38 25.75 15.71
CA ASP A 45 -4.33 26.71 15.33
C ASP A 45 -3.29 26.11 14.37
N SER A 46 -3.29 24.79 14.23
CA SER A 46 -2.41 24.06 13.33
C SER A 46 -3.03 22.73 12.90
N VAL A 47 -2.51 22.18 11.81
CA VAL A 47 -2.81 20.83 11.35
C VAL A 47 -1.59 19.95 11.63
N VAL A 48 -1.78 18.81 12.28
CA VAL A 48 -0.69 17.90 12.67
C VAL A 48 -0.91 16.54 12.02
N LEU A 49 0.10 16.08 11.29
CA LEU A 49 0.17 14.78 10.61
C LEU A 49 1.49 14.10 10.95
N ASN A 50 1.70 12.89 10.46
CA ASN A 50 2.96 12.17 10.52
C ASN A 50 3.76 12.32 9.23
N ALA A 51 5.07 12.47 9.37
CA ALA A 51 6.04 12.37 8.30
C ALA A 51 7.38 11.98 8.92
N ASP A 52 8.12 11.06 8.31
CA ASP A 52 9.46 10.69 8.75
C ASP A 52 10.35 10.33 7.56
N GLU A 53 11.64 10.65 7.63
CA GLU A 53 12.61 10.42 6.55
C GLU A 53 12.15 10.97 5.16
N LEU A 54 11.37 12.05 5.16
CA LEU A 54 10.92 12.78 3.97
C LEU A 54 11.45 14.22 3.97
N THR A 55 11.76 14.73 2.78
CA THR A 55 12.01 16.17 2.59
C THR A 55 10.73 16.81 2.08
N ILE A 56 10.12 17.69 2.88
CA ILE A 56 8.94 18.45 2.47
C ILE A 56 9.40 19.68 1.70
N GLU A 57 8.95 19.80 0.46
CA GLU A 57 9.31 20.90 -0.45
C GLU A 57 8.27 22.02 -0.45
N GLY A 58 7.01 21.68 -0.19
CA GLY A 58 5.89 22.63 -0.18
C GLY A 58 4.71 22.10 0.61
N ALA A 59 4.02 23.01 1.28
CA ALA A 59 2.80 22.73 2.03
C ALA A 59 1.78 23.84 1.79
N HIS A 60 0.55 23.47 1.47
CA HIS A 60 -0.56 24.39 1.28
C HIS A 60 -1.79 23.91 2.04
N ILE A 61 -2.58 24.86 2.52
CA ILE A 61 -3.93 24.62 3.06
C ILE A 61 -4.90 25.51 2.28
N ASP A 62 -5.91 24.89 1.66
CA ASP A 62 -6.88 25.55 0.78
C ASP A 62 -6.21 26.44 -0.30
N GLY A 63 -5.10 25.94 -0.86
CA GLY A 63 -4.30 26.62 -1.87
C GLY A 63 -3.43 27.77 -1.36
N GLN A 64 -3.41 28.05 -0.05
CA GLN A 64 -2.50 29.03 0.55
C GLN A 64 -1.22 28.35 1.05
N PRO A 65 -0.02 28.85 0.72
CA PRO A 65 1.22 28.30 1.26
C PRO A 65 1.29 28.53 2.77
N VAL A 66 1.79 27.53 3.49
CA VAL A 66 1.88 27.57 4.95
C VAL A 66 3.28 27.21 5.44
N GLU A 67 3.69 27.83 6.53
CA GLU A 67 4.91 27.45 7.25
C GLU A 67 4.70 26.10 7.94
N PHE A 68 5.76 25.30 8.03
CA PHE A 68 5.70 23.98 8.65
C PHE A 68 6.93 23.65 9.47
N THR A 69 6.82 22.62 10.32
CA THR A 69 7.93 22.08 11.10
C THR A 69 7.85 20.57 11.15
N LEU A 70 9.01 19.92 10.97
CA LEU A 70 9.20 18.49 11.19
C LEU A 70 9.80 18.27 12.57
N ASP A 71 9.13 17.49 13.40
CA ASP A 71 9.66 17.01 14.68
C ASP A 71 10.02 15.53 14.55
N SER A 72 11.32 15.25 14.45
CA SER A 72 11.83 13.88 14.32
C SER A 72 11.68 13.04 15.59
N ALA A 73 11.52 13.66 16.77
CA ALA A 73 11.34 12.91 18.02
C ALA A 73 9.94 12.31 18.14
N THR A 74 8.95 12.95 17.49
CA THR A 74 7.55 12.50 17.48
C THR A 74 7.07 12.06 16.09
N GLU A 75 7.94 12.15 15.08
CA GLU A 75 7.66 11.85 13.66
C GLU A 75 6.45 12.65 13.14
N ARG A 76 6.43 13.94 13.45
CA ARG A 76 5.31 14.84 13.16
C ARG A 76 5.67 15.91 12.15
N LEU A 77 4.72 16.16 11.25
CA LEU A 77 4.66 17.36 10.43
C LEU A 77 3.57 18.28 11.00
N VAL A 78 3.95 19.48 11.43
CA VAL A 78 3.05 20.51 11.93
C VAL A 78 2.94 21.61 10.89
N LEU A 79 1.74 21.85 10.38
CA LEU A 79 1.43 22.96 9.48
C LEU A 79 0.87 24.12 10.31
N HIS A 80 1.59 25.26 10.32
CA HIS A 80 1.27 26.42 11.15
C HIS A 80 0.21 27.30 10.49
N HIS A 81 -1.04 26.83 10.55
CA HIS A 81 -2.18 27.50 9.96
C HIS A 81 -3.46 27.25 10.76
N THR A 82 -4.15 28.34 11.12
CA THR A 82 -5.43 28.23 11.80
C THR A 82 -6.51 27.78 10.83
N VAL A 83 -7.11 26.62 11.11
CA VAL A 83 -8.23 26.06 10.36
C VAL A 83 -9.53 26.25 11.12
N GLN A 84 -10.59 26.61 10.40
CA GLN A 84 -11.94 26.73 10.96
C GLN A 84 -12.70 25.41 10.80
N SER A 85 -13.76 25.20 11.59
CA SER A 85 -14.62 24.04 11.42
C SER A 85 -15.20 23.98 10.00
N GLY A 86 -15.13 22.82 9.35
CA GLY A 86 -15.56 22.64 7.97
C GLY A 86 -14.59 21.82 7.12
N PRO A 87 -14.82 21.75 5.81
CA PRO A 87 -13.91 21.10 4.88
C PRO A 87 -12.57 21.84 4.82
N VAL A 88 -11.48 21.09 4.62
CA VAL A 88 -10.14 21.63 4.37
C VAL A 88 -9.39 20.72 3.41
N ALA A 89 -8.63 21.30 2.48
CA ALA A 89 -7.70 20.59 1.62
C ALA A 89 -6.26 20.87 2.05
N ILE A 90 -5.49 19.81 2.30
CA ILE A 90 -4.07 19.89 2.66
C ILE A 90 -3.26 19.34 1.49
N GLU A 91 -2.38 20.14 0.91
CA GLU A 91 -1.57 19.76 -0.23
C GLU A 91 -0.08 19.80 0.13
N LEU A 92 0.64 18.73 -0.19
CA LEU A 92 2.05 18.55 0.15
C LEU A 92 2.84 18.02 -1.03
N THR A 93 3.99 18.63 -1.30
CA THR A 93 5.02 18.12 -2.23
C THR A 93 6.24 17.70 -1.43
N PHE A 94 6.79 16.54 -1.75
CA PHE A 94 7.88 15.95 -0.97
C PHE A 94 8.75 15.03 -1.81
N THR A 95 9.94 14.75 -1.29
CA THR A 95 10.85 13.73 -1.81
C THR A 95 11.25 12.76 -0.70
N GLY A 96 11.63 11.55 -1.10
CA GLY A 96 12.08 10.52 -0.18
C GLY A 96 13.06 9.54 -0.83
N GLU A 97 13.58 8.63 -0.01
CA GLU A 97 14.53 7.60 -0.43
C GLU A 97 13.87 6.23 -0.42
N LEU A 98 14.11 5.44 -1.48
CA LEU A 98 13.85 4.00 -1.49
C LEU A 98 14.93 3.31 -0.64
N ASN A 99 14.69 3.29 0.66
CA ASN A 99 15.61 2.80 1.67
C ASN A 99 15.86 1.28 1.57
N ASP A 100 16.85 0.77 2.30
CA ASP A 100 17.22 -0.65 2.39
C ASP A 100 16.82 -1.30 3.73
N LYS A 101 15.88 -0.66 4.45
CA LYS A 101 15.42 -1.08 5.78
C LYS A 101 14.16 -1.96 5.74
N LEU A 102 13.65 -2.26 4.54
CA LEU A 102 12.45 -3.10 4.29
C LEU A 102 11.19 -2.56 4.99
N ARG A 103 11.03 -1.23 5.03
CA ARG A 103 9.89 -0.50 5.64
C ARG A 103 9.62 0.80 4.91
N GLY A 104 8.41 1.32 5.00
CA GLY A 104 7.97 2.45 4.18
C GLY A 104 7.97 2.05 2.72
N TRP A 105 8.38 2.95 1.82
CA TRP A 105 8.67 2.61 0.43
C TRP A 105 10.18 2.36 0.27
N TYR A 106 10.54 1.11 -0.02
CA TYR A 106 11.92 0.61 0.05
C TYR A 106 12.33 -0.07 -1.26
N ARG A 107 13.64 -0.31 -1.43
CA ARG A 107 14.16 -1.08 -2.58
C ARG A 107 14.36 -2.55 -2.23
N SER A 108 13.84 -3.44 -3.06
CA SER A 108 14.22 -4.85 -3.13
C SER A 108 15.01 -5.09 -4.42
N THR A 109 15.85 -6.12 -4.43
CA THR A 109 16.68 -6.44 -5.58
C THR A 109 16.64 -7.92 -5.92
N PHE A 110 16.81 -8.25 -7.20
CA PHE A 110 17.09 -9.61 -7.63
C PHE A 110 18.15 -9.62 -8.73
N THR A 111 18.78 -10.75 -8.97
CA THR A 111 19.68 -10.94 -10.11
C THR A 111 18.92 -11.62 -11.24
N ASP A 112 18.89 -11.00 -12.42
CA ASP A 112 18.24 -11.58 -13.59
C ASP A 112 19.09 -12.70 -14.24
N ALA A 113 18.55 -13.27 -15.32
CA ALA A 113 19.20 -14.37 -16.05
C ALA A 113 20.55 -13.99 -16.69
N ASP A 114 20.78 -12.70 -16.96
CA ASP A 114 22.01 -12.17 -17.53
C ASP A 114 23.04 -11.82 -16.45
N GLY A 115 22.71 -12.02 -15.17
CA GLY A 115 23.57 -11.69 -14.03
C GLY A 115 23.52 -10.22 -13.62
N THR A 116 22.56 -9.45 -14.13
CA THR A 116 22.39 -8.03 -13.80
C THR A 116 21.48 -7.88 -12.59
N THR A 117 21.87 -7.02 -11.65
CA THR A 117 21.01 -6.66 -10.52
C THR A 117 19.88 -5.75 -10.99
N GLN A 118 18.65 -6.19 -10.77
CA GLN A 118 17.42 -5.46 -11.01
C GLN A 118 16.86 -4.93 -9.69
N VAL A 119 16.16 -3.80 -9.76
CA VAL A 119 15.58 -3.11 -8.59
C VAL A 119 14.06 -3.11 -8.69
N ILE A 120 13.40 -3.32 -7.55
CA ILE A 120 11.96 -3.20 -7.35
C ILE A 120 11.77 -2.18 -6.22
N ALA A 121 10.93 -1.17 -6.41
CA ALA A 121 10.39 -0.40 -5.30
C ALA A 121 9.17 -1.12 -4.73
N ALA A 122 9.18 -1.47 -3.45
CA ALA A 122 8.11 -2.17 -2.76
C ALA A 122 7.79 -1.48 -1.43
N SER A 123 6.57 -1.65 -0.93
CA SER A 123 6.12 -0.99 0.29
C SER A 123 5.84 -1.96 1.43
N GLN A 124 6.24 -1.61 2.65
CA GLN A 124 5.83 -2.25 3.91
C GLN A 124 5.49 -1.17 4.93
N MET A 125 4.21 -0.91 5.15
CA MET A 125 3.77 0.24 5.94
C MET A 125 3.35 -0.10 7.38
N GLN A 126 2.98 -1.34 7.66
CA GLN A 126 2.59 -1.75 9.01
C GLN A 126 3.82 -1.85 9.92
N ALA A 127 3.81 -1.26 11.13
CA ALA A 127 2.66 -0.61 11.77
C ALA A 127 2.55 0.90 11.50
N THR A 128 3.66 1.61 11.39
CA THR A 128 3.69 3.09 11.39
C THR A 128 4.69 3.64 10.38
N ASP A 129 4.90 2.95 9.26
CA ASP A 129 5.90 3.31 8.26
C ASP A 129 5.27 3.94 7.01
N CYS A 130 3.94 4.09 6.93
CA CYS A 130 3.29 4.83 5.85
C CYS A 130 3.78 6.30 5.81
N ARG A 131 4.06 6.88 6.99
CA ARG A 131 4.66 8.21 7.15
C ARG A 131 6.03 8.40 6.48
N ARG A 132 6.70 7.31 6.08
CA ARG A 132 7.96 7.32 5.31
C ARG A 132 7.74 7.30 3.80
N ALA A 133 6.53 7.00 3.35
CA ALA A 133 6.18 7.00 1.93
C ALA A 133 5.50 8.31 1.52
N PHE A 134 4.65 8.87 2.38
CA PHE A 134 4.05 10.20 2.19
C PHE A 134 3.53 10.74 3.53
N PRO A 135 3.44 12.07 3.70
CA PRO A 135 2.87 12.66 4.90
C PRO A 135 1.39 12.30 5.04
N CYS A 136 0.98 11.78 6.20
CA CYS A 136 -0.39 11.28 6.39
C CYS A 136 -0.81 11.25 7.87
N PHE A 137 -2.09 10.98 8.12
CA PHE A 137 -2.61 10.75 9.47
C PHE A 137 -2.42 9.28 9.83
N ASP A 138 -1.20 8.91 10.21
CA ASP A 138 -0.73 7.52 10.26
C ASP A 138 -1.11 6.79 11.56
N GLU A 139 -2.41 6.74 11.83
CA GLU A 139 -3.04 5.93 12.87
C GLU A 139 -4.19 5.11 12.27
N PRO A 140 -4.40 3.85 12.71
CA PRO A 140 -5.31 2.92 12.03
C PRO A 140 -6.78 3.37 12.02
N ASP A 141 -7.20 4.21 12.96
CA ASP A 141 -8.59 4.71 13.02
C ASP A 141 -8.86 5.94 12.14
N PHE A 142 -7.85 6.50 11.46
CA PHE A 142 -8.04 7.51 10.42
C PHE A 142 -8.21 6.86 9.03
N LYS A 143 -9.29 6.07 8.87
CA LYS A 143 -9.60 5.47 7.57
C LYS A 143 -9.96 6.52 6.53
N ALA A 144 -9.47 6.34 5.31
CA ALA A 144 -9.75 7.21 4.18
C ALA A 144 -9.75 6.43 2.86
N VAL A 145 -10.28 7.04 1.81
CA VAL A 145 -10.15 6.56 0.43
C VAL A 145 -8.80 6.99 -0.14
N PHE A 146 -8.12 6.10 -0.86
CA PHE A 146 -6.86 6.42 -1.55
C PHE A 146 -7.06 6.33 -3.07
N ASP A 147 -6.77 7.44 -3.76
CA ASP A 147 -6.74 7.56 -5.22
C ASP A 147 -5.28 7.71 -5.64
N VAL A 148 -4.71 6.64 -6.19
CA VAL A 148 -3.27 6.51 -6.40
C VAL A 148 -2.94 6.61 -7.88
N THR A 149 -1.93 7.40 -8.19
CA THR A 149 -1.25 7.43 -9.48
C THR A 149 0.23 7.12 -9.31
N LEU A 150 0.74 6.15 -10.06
CA LEU A 150 2.17 5.86 -10.13
C LEU A 150 2.70 6.28 -11.50
N VAL A 151 3.76 7.11 -11.50
CA VAL A 151 4.44 7.57 -12.72
C VAL A 151 5.73 6.79 -12.87
N VAL A 152 5.82 5.94 -13.88
CA VAL A 152 6.90 4.94 -14.01
C VAL A 152 7.45 4.87 -15.42
N GLU A 153 8.63 4.26 -15.58
CA GLU A 153 9.15 3.94 -16.91
C GLU A 153 8.22 2.96 -17.65
N PRO A 154 8.02 3.10 -18.98
CA PRO A 154 7.02 2.31 -19.73
C PRO A 154 7.18 0.78 -19.66
N HIS A 155 8.40 0.31 -19.41
CA HIS A 155 8.75 -1.11 -19.36
C HIS A 155 8.59 -1.73 -17.96
N LEU A 156 8.28 -0.93 -16.94
CA LEU A 156 8.07 -1.40 -15.57
C LEU A 156 6.59 -1.70 -15.33
N MET A 157 6.34 -2.74 -14.55
CA MET A 157 5.01 -3.00 -14.01
C MET A 157 4.82 -2.14 -12.76
N ALA A 158 3.62 -1.56 -12.59
CA ALA A 158 3.21 -0.86 -11.39
C ALA A 158 1.93 -1.50 -10.83
N ILE A 159 1.93 -1.78 -9.53
CA ILE A 159 0.81 -2.41 -8.82
C ILE A 159 0.50 -1.59 -7.57
N SER A 160 -0.79 -1.38 -7.30
CA SER A 160 -1.29 -0.81 -6.05
C SER A 160 -2.57 -1.53 -5.62
N ASN A 161 -3.28 -1.04 -4.60
CA ASN A 161 -4.46 -1.68 -4.01
C ASN A 161 -5.63 -1.82 -5.00
N GLY A 162 -5.87 -0.80 -5.84
CA GLY A 162 -6.93 -0.79 -6.84
C GLY A 162 -6.52 -1.43 -8.17
N ALA A 163 -7.50 -1.71 -9.05
CA ALA A 163 -7.24 -2.09 -10.43
C ALA A 163 -6.73 -0.90 -11.25
N GLU A 164 -5.89 -1.13 -12.27
CA GLU A 164 -5.51 -0.09 -13.23
C GLU A 164 -6.76 0.37 -14.01
N VAL A 165 -7.09 1.66 -13.97
CA VAL A 165 -8.26 2.24 -14.65
C VAL A 165 -7.89 3.17 -15.80
N GLU A 166 -6.65 3.68 -15.80
CA GLU A 166 -6.18 4.63 -16.79
C GLU A 166 -4.66 4.56 -16.90
N ARG A 167 -4.16 4.69 -18.14
CA ARG A 167 -2.74 4.70 -18.48
C ARG A 167 -2.49 5.77 -19.53
N HIS A 168 -1.60 6.72 -19.23
CA HIS A 168 -1.28 7.82 -20.14
C HIS A 168 0.23 8.07 -20.23
N GLU A 169 0.73 8.20 -21.46
CA GLU A 169 2.12 8.59 -21.72
C GLU A 169 2.32 10.08 -21.43
N GLN A 170 3.33 10.39 -20.62
CA GLN A 170 3.69 11.74 -20.22
C GLN A 170 4.67 12.38 -21.23
N PRO A 171 4.75 13.71 -21.33
CA PRO A 171 5.67 14.40 -22.24
C PRO A 171 7.16 14.06 -22.05
N ASN A 172 7.53 13.56 -20.86
CA ASN A 172 8.90 13.14 -20.52
C ASN A 172 9.19 11.66 -20.89
N GLY A 173 8.23 10.95 -21.53
CA GLY A 173 8.37 9.55 -21.94
C GLY A 173 8.02 8.52 -20.87
N LYS A 174 7.70 8.94 -19.63
CA LYS A 174 7.17 8.07 -18.59
C LYS A 174 5.69 7.78 -18.82
N VAL A 175 5.12 6.85 -18.05
CA VAL A 175 3.70 6.52 -18.08
C VAL A 175 3.10 6.78 -16.71
N ALA A 176 2.03 7.57 -16.66
CA ALA A 176 1.18 7.70 -15.49
C ALA A 176 0.09 6.64 -15.50
N ILE A 177 0.04 5.84 -14.44
CA ILE A 177 -0.90 4.74 -14.25
C ILE A 177 -1.78 5.12 -13.06
N ARG A 178 -3.08 5.33 -13.32
CA ARG A 178 -4.06 5.62 -12.27
C ARG A 178 -4.80 4.35 -11.89
N PHE A 179 -4.94 4.14 -10.58
CA PHE A 179 -5.64 3.00 -10.02
C PHE A 179 -7.05 3.39 -9.55
N ALA A 180 -7.96 2.43 -9.52
CA ALA A 180 -9.30 2.60 -8.97
C ALA A 180 -9.19 3.05 -7.50
N PRO A 181 -9.97 4.05 -7.06
CA PRO A 181 -9.97 4.47 -5.66
C PRO A 181 -10.34 3.33 -4.72
N THR A 182 -9.66 3.23 -3.58
CA THR A 182 -9.94 2.18 -2.59
C THR A 182 -11.26 2.42 -1.86
N MET A 183 -11.79 1.38 -1.22
CA MET A 183 -12.71 1.60 -0.09
C MET A 183 -12.00 2.36 1.05
N PRO A 184 -12.74 2.94 2.02
CA PRO A 184 -12.13 3.49 3.22
C PRO A 184 -11.29 2.44 3.96
N MET A 185 -9.99 2.67 4.07
CA MET A 185 -9.04 1.77 4.73
C MET A 185 -7.99 2.57 5.51
N SER A 186 -7.24 1.89 6.37
CA SER A 186 -6.18 2.51 7.17
C SER A 186 -4.91 2.73 6.35
N THR A 187 -4.10 3.73 6.72
CA THR A 187 -2.85 4.09 6.00
C THR A 187 -1.89 2.91 5.86
N TYR A 188 -1.77 2.06 6.88
CA TYR A 188 -0.85 0.93 6.86
C TYR A 188 -1.15 -0.14 5.78
N LEU A 189 -2.33 -0.12 5.16
CA LEU A 189 -2.73 -1.07 4.13
C LEU A 189 -2.41 -0.61 2.71
N ILE A 190 -2.02 0.66 2.52
CA ILE A 190 -1.65 1.13 1.19
C ILE A 190 -0.40 0.40 0.69
N ALA A 191 -0.37 0.09 -0.61
CA ALA A 191 0.74 -0.59 -1.25
C ALA A 191 1.13 0.04 -2.58
N PHE A 192 2.45 0.07 -2.83
CA PHE A 192 3.06 0.46 -4.10
C PHE A 192 4.16 -0.52 -4.43
N VAL A 193 4.03 -1.21 -5.57
CA VAL A 193 5.08 -2.08 -6.09
C VAL A 193 5.38 -1.68 -7.53
N VAL A 194 6.64 -1.36 -7.81
CA VAL A 194 7.12 -0.94 -9.15
C VAL A 194 8.41 -1.67 -9.46
N GLY A 195 8.48 -2.35 -10.60
CA GLY A 195 9.70 -3.04 -11.02
C GLY A 195 9.53 -3.87 -12.30
N PRO A 196 10.61 -4.51 -12.76
CA PRO A 196 10.56 -5.48 -13.86
C PRO A 196 9.92 -6.78 -13.33
N LEU A 197 8.60 -6.86 -13.40
CA LEU A 197 7.79 -7.95 -12.86
C LEU A 197 6.90 -8.56 -13.95
N GLU A 198 6.52 -9.81 -13.74
CA GLU A 198 5.56 -10.55 -14.55
C GLU A 198 4.33 -10.90 -13.72
N ALA A 199 3.20 -11.07 -14.41
CA ALA A 199 1.94 -11.47 -13.81
C ALA A 199 1.46 -12.77 -14.46
N THR A 200 0.88 -13.66 -13.66
CA THR A 200 0.11 -14.77 -14.20
C THR A 200 -1.17 -14.27 -14.87
N GLU A 201 -1.74 -15.10 -15.76
CA GLU A 201 -3.15 -14.94 -16.12
C GLU A 201 -4.02 -15.03 -14.84
N PRO A 202 -5.09 -14.22 -14.73
CA PRO A 202 -5.92 -14.19 -13.54
C PRO A 202 -6.86 -15.40 -13.48
N VAL A 203 -7.02 -15.95 -12.28
CA VAL A 203 -8.14 -16.83 -11.94
C VAL A 203 -9.33 -15.97 -11.53
N MET A 204 -10.44 -16.09 -12.23
CA MET A 204 -11.66 -15.33 -11.95
C MET A 204 -12.46 -16.00 -10.83
N VAL A 205 -12.34 -15.51 -9.60
CA VAL A 205 -13.01 -16.05 -8.42
C VAL A 205 -14.44 -15.49 -8.33
N PRO A 206 -15.48 -16.33 -8.34
CA PRO A 206 -16.87 -15.86 -8.34
C PRO A 206 -17.21 -15.13 -7.04
N ARG A 207 -18.10 -14.14 -7.12
CA ARG A 207 -18.69 -13.50 -5.94
C ARG A 207 -20.03 -14.16 -5.58
N PRO A 208 -20.30 -14.42 -4.29
CA PRO A 208 -21.54 -15.05 -3.85
C PRO A 208 -22.78 -14.15 -4.01
N ASP A 209 -22.59 -12.83 -4.17
CA ASP A 209 -23.66 -11.85 -4.37
C ASP A 209 -24.08 -11.65 -5.84
N GLY A 210 -23.42 -12.34 -6.78
CA GLY A 210 -23.65 -12.21 -8.21
C GLY A 210 -22.99 -11.00 -8.87
N GLY A 211 -22.12 -10.27 -8.16
CA GLY A 211 -21.26 -9.25 -8.75
C GLY A 211 -20.17 -9.83 -9.67
N ASP A 212 -19.39 -8.94 -10.29
CA ASP A 212 -18.30 -9.33 -11.18
C ASP A 212 -17.26 -10.20 -10.44
N PRO A 213 -16.78 -11.30 -11.05
CA PRO A 213 -15.77 -12.15 -10.40
C PRO A 213 -14.48 -11.37 -10.11
N VAL A 214 -13.84 -11.71 -9.00
CA VAL A 214 -12.57 -11.11 -8.57
C VAL A 214 -11.42 -11.74 -9.38
N PRO A 215 -10.69 -10.98 -10.22
CA PRO A 215 -9.44 -11.47 -10.80
C PRO A 215 -8.40 -11.62 -9.69
N LEU A 216 -7.93 -12.85 -9.49
CA LEU A 216 -6.83 -13.19 -8.61
C LEU A 216 -5.62 -13.61 -9.43
N ARG A 217 -4.46 -12.98 -9.21
CA ARG A 217 -3.22 -13.29 -9.93
C ARG A 217 -2.01 -13.28 -9.01
N ILE A 218 -0.94 -13.96 -9.42
CA ILE A 218 0.36 -13.87 -8.77
C ILE A 218 1.28 -12.98 -9.59
N ILE A 219 1.96 -12.07 -8.90
CA ILE A 219 3.01 -11.23 -9.46
C ILE A 219 4.36 -11.75 -8.95
N HIS A 220 5.35 -11.86 -9.84
CA HIS A 220 6.65 -12.41 -9.52
C HIS A 220 7.75 -11.78 -10.38
N VAL A 221 9.01 -12.00 -10.01
CA VAL A 221 10.15 -11.63 -10.86
C VAL A 221 10.24 -12.55 -12.10
N PRO A 222 10.76 -12.07 -13.23
CA PRO A 222 10.86 -12.86 -14.46
C PRO A 222 11.47 -14.24 -14.28
N GLY A 223 10.90 -15.23 -14.98
CA GLY A 223 11.39 -16.62 -14.96
C GLY A 223 10.85 -17.51 -13.83
N LYS A 224 10.10 -16.94 -12.88
CA LYS A 224 9.50 -17.69 -11.75
C LYS A 224 8.06 -18.18 -11.98
N GLY A 225 7.46 -17.89 -13.14
CA GLY A 225 6.05 -18.18 -13.40
C GLY A 225 5.65 -19.65 -13.26
N HIS A 226 6.58 -20.57 -13.52
CA HIS A 226 6.38 -22.02 -13.34
C HIS A 226 6.17 -22.46 -11.88
N LEU A 227 6.42 -21.59 -10.90
CA LEU A 227 6.28 -21.85 -9.46
C LEU A 227 4.96 -21.33 -8.88
N THR A 228 4.07 -20.78 -9.71
CA THR A 228 2.89 -20.02 -9.23
C THR A 228 1.63 -20.86 -9.08
N GLU A 229 1.56 -22.04 -9.72
CA GLU A 229 0.33 -22.83 -9.84
C GLU A 229 -0.26 -23.21 -8.47
N PHE A 230 0.58 -23.66 -7.53
CA PHE A 230 0.13 -24.05 -6.21
C PHE A 230 -0.44 -22.86 -5.41
N GLY A 231 0.26 -21.72 -5.42
CA GLY A 231 -0.20 -20.50 -4.76
C GLY A 231 -1.51 -19.98 -5.35
N LEU A 232 -1.66 -19.99 -6.68
CA LEU A 232 -2.91 -19.60 -7.36
C LEU A 232 -4.09 -20.50 -6.93
N HIS A 233 -3.86 -21.81 -6.87
CA HIS A 233 -4.90 -22.75 -6.45
C HIS A 233 -5.35 -22.50 -5.01
N VAL A 234 -4.40 -22.36 -4.07
CA VAL A 234 -4.73 -22.09 -2.67
C VAL A 234 -5.43 -20.75 -2.53
N GLY A 235 -4.92 -19.70 -3.16
CA GLY A 235 -5.48 -18.36 -3.09
C GLY A 235 -6.92 -18.30 -3.62
N ALA A 236 -7.17 -18.88 -4.80
CA ALA A 236 -8.52 -18.93 -5.38
C ALA A 236 -9.50 -19.71 -4.50
N PHE A 237 -9.08 -20.86 -3.97
CA PHE A 237 -9.89 -21.66 -3.06
C PHE A 237 -10.20 -20.89 -1.77
N ALA A 238 -9.19 -20.32 -1.12
CA ALA A 238 -9.35 -19.59 0.14
C ALA A 238 -10.25 -18.37 -0.02
N LEU A 239 -10.07 -17.60 -1.10
CA LEU A 239 -10.90 -16.43 -1.38
C LEU A 239 -12.38 -16.80 -1.60
N ASP A 240 -12.66 -17.83 -2.41
CA ASP A 240 -14.02 -18.34 -2.58
C ASP A 240 -14.61 -18.89 -1.27
N TRP A 241 -13.80 -19.57 -0.46
CA TRP A 241 -14.23 -20.11 0.83
C TRP A 241 -14.56 -19.02 1.85
N TYR A 242 -13.69 -18.03 2.05
CA TYR A 242 -13.89 -16.96 3.04
C TYR A 242 -15.13 -16.12 2.73
N GLN A 243 -15.36 -15.79 1.46
CA GLN A 243 -16.57 -15.07 1.04
C GLN A 243 -17.86 -15.80 1.47
N ARG A 244 -17.91 -17.13 1.28
CA ARG A 244 -19.05 -17.96 1.66
C ARG A 244 -19.15 -18.17 3.17
N TYR A 245 -18.01 -18.36 3.84
CA TYR A 245 -17.95 -18.61 5.27
C TYR A 245 -18.38 -17.38 6.08
N TYR A 246 -17.90 -16.20 5.72
CA TYR A 246 -18.30 -14.95 6.37
C TYR A 246 -19.66 -14.43 5.90
N GLY A 247 -20.15 -14.90 4.75
CA GLY A 247 -21.37 -14.36 4.12
C GLY A 247 -21.22 -12.91 3.66
N ILE A 248 -19.97 -12.46 3.46
CA ILE A 248 -19.61 -11.11 3.05
C ILE A 248 -18.68 -11.25 1.83
N PRO A 249 -19.05 -10.70 0.66
CA PRO A 249 -18.20 -10.70 -0.53
C PRO A 249 -16.83 -10.04 -0.28
N TYR A 250 -15.84 -10.39 -1.09
CA TYR A 250 -14.52 -9.78 -1.03
C TYR A 250 -14.62 -8.25 -1.20
N PRO A 251 -13.97 -7.43 -0.34
CA PRO A 251 -14.35 -6.03 -0.23
C PRO A 251 -13.71 -5.09 -1.28
N THR A 252 -12.89 -5.61 -2.20
CA THR A 252 -12.25 -4.84 -3.29
C THR A 252 -12.35 -5.58 -4.63
N ASP A 253 -11.95 -4.94 -5.71
CA ASP A 253 -12.24 -5.38 -7.09
C ASP A 253 -11.26 -6.41 -7.65
N LYS A 254 -10.06 -6.53 -7.08
CA LYS A 254 -8.99 -7.44 -7.54
C LYS A 254 -8.14 -7.95 -6.39
N CYS A 255 -7.47 -9.08 -6.58
CA CYS A 255 -6.57 -9.66 -5.60
C CYS A 255 -5.21 -10.03 -6.24
N ASP A 256 -4.21 -9.18 -6.06
CA ASP A 256 -2.84 -9.47 -6.47
C ASP A 256 -2.06 -10.03 -5.29
N MET A 257 -1.41 -11.17 -5.48
CA MET A 257 -0.47 -11.77 -4.52
C MET A 257 0.95 -11.65 -5.09
N ILE A 258 1.82 -10.91 -4.42
CA ILE A 258 3.11 -10.47 -4.95
C ILE A 258 4.24 -11.19 -4.22
N ALA A 259 5.03 -11.98 -4.94
CA ALA A 259 6.25 -12.59 -4.44
C ALA A 259 7.41 -11.59 -4.54
N LEU A 260 7.91 -11.12 -3.39
CA LEU A 260 9.03 -10.19 -3.29
C LEU A 260 10.33 -10.92 -2.89
N PRO A 261 11.47 -10.61 -3.55
CA PRO A 261 12.78 -11.17 -3.19
C PRO A 261 13.21 -10.83 -1.76
N ASP A 262 13.08 -9.56 -1.37
CA ASP A 262 13.42 -9.06 -0.04
C ASP A 262 12.16 -8.58 0.67
N PHE A 263 11.82 -9.22 1.79
CA PHE A 263 10.66 -8.85 2.60
C PHE A 263 10.91 -9.12 4.09
N ALA A 264 10.70 -8.10 4.94
CA ALA A 264 11.04 -8.17 6.35
C ALA A 264 10.17 -9.19 7.11
N ALA A 265 8.86 -9.18 6.85
CA ALA A 265 7.90 -10.10 7.43
C ALA A 265 7.78 -11.39 6.59
N GLY A 266 6.86 -12.28 6.95
CA GLY A 266 6.51 -13.43 6.08
C GLY A 266 5.68 -12.99 4.88
N ALA A 267 4.61 -12.25 5.16
CA ALA A 267 3.72 -11.62 4.21
C ALA A 267 3.06 -10.40 4.87
N MET A 268 2.25 -9.66 4.11
CA MET A 268 1.52 -8.47 4.58
C MET A 268 0.21 -8.32 3.79
N GLU A 269 -0.87 -8.08 4.52
CA GLU A 269 -2.25 -8.10 4.08
C GLU A 269 -2.71 -6.85 3.31
N ASN A 270 -1.84 -6.17 2.55
CA ASN A 270 -2.26 -4.94 1.87
C ASN A 270 -3.50 -5.19 0.98
N LEU A 271 -4.61 -4.49 1.24
CA LEU A 271 -5.90 -4.74 0.60
C LEU A 271 -5.81 -4.79 -0.93
N GLY A 272 -6.10 -5.95 -1.52
CA GLY A 272 -6.04 -6.19 -2.97
C GLY A 272 -4.63 -6.32 -3.56
N CYS A 273 -3.57 -6.15 -2.78
CA CYS A 273 -2.17 -6.07 -3.21
C CYS A 273 -1.22 -6.76 -2.21
N ILE A 274 -1.56 -7.99 -1.82
CA ILE A 274 -0.92 -8.73 -0.74
C ILE A 274 0.52 -9.06 -1.11
N THR A 275 1.47 -8.82 -0.21
CA THR A 275 2.90 -9.06 -0.45
C THR A 275 3.41 -10.24 0.36
N TYR A 276 4.33 -11.02 -0.21
CA TYR A 276 4.86 -12.25 0.38
C TYR A 276 6.37 -12.34 0.14
N ARG A 277 7.10 -13.00 1.04
CA ARG A 277 8.39 -13.59 0.67
C ARG A 277 8.18 -14.62 -0.44
N GLU A 278 9.11 -14.71 -1.39
CA GLU A 278 8.99 -15.66 -2.51
C GLU A 278 8.69 -17.10 -2.06
N ASN A 279 9.38 -17.59 -1.03
CA ASN A 279 9.23 -18.97 -0.54
C ASN A 279 7.93 -19.23 0.24
N LEU A 280 7.10 -18.21 0.45
CA LEU A 280 5.78 -18.30 1.08
C LEU A 280 4.63 -18.08 0.09
N LEU A 281 4.93 -17.95 -1.20
CA LEU A 281 3.94 -17.85 -2.28
C LEU A 281 4.26 -18.75 -3.49
N LEU A 282 5.54 -18.94 -3.78
CA LEU A 282 6.03 -19.71 -4.93
C LEU A 282 6.54 -21.07 -4.48
N ALA A 283 6.11 -22.13 -5.17
CA ALA A 283 6.57 -23.49 -4.92
C ALA A 283 6.56 -24.34 -6.18
N ASP A 284 7.49 -25.28 -6.28
CA ASP A 284 7.42 -26.40 -7.20
C ASP A 284 6.91 -27.63 -6.43
N PRO A 285 5.65 -28.07 -6.63
CA PRO A 285 5.10 -29.22 -5.91
C PRO A 285 5.88 -30.52 -6.09
N ALA A 286 6.68 -30.67 -7.16
CA ALA A 286 7.51 -31.84 -7.39
C ALA A 286 8.81 -31.82 -6.57
N ALA A 287 9.27 -30.63 -6.15
CA ALA A 287 10.52 -30.43 -5.42
C ALA A 287 10.30 -30.04 -3.95
N SER A 288 9.13 -29.50 -3.61
CA SER A 288 8.77 -29.09 -2.25
C SER A 288 8.32 -30.25 -1.37
N THR A 289 8.68 -30.17 -0.09
CA THR A 289 8.18 -31.07 0.96
C THR A 289 6.73 -30.75 1.31
N GLN A 290 6.03 -31.73 1.89
CA GLN A 290 4.67 -31.53 2.39
C GLN A 290 4.58 -30.38 3.42
N PHE A 291 5.60 -30.22 4.26
CA PHE A 291 5.64 -29.15 5.26
C PHE A 291 5.74 -27.77 4.60
N GLU A 292 6.60 -27.61 3.58
CA GLU A 292 6.72 -26.35 2.82
C GLU A 292 5.40 -25.98 2.14
N LEU A 293 4.74 -26.95 1.49
CA LEU A 293 3.44 -26.73 0.86
C LEU A 293 2.35 -26.35 1.88
N GLN A 294 2.34 -26.97 3.07
CA GLN A 294 1.42 -26.60 4.15
C GLN A 294 1.68 -25.20 4.68
N ASN A 295 2.95 -24.85 4.90
CA ASN A 295 3.32 -23.53 5.40
C ASN A 295 2.96 -22.42 4.40
N LEU A 296 3.21 -22.65 3.10
CA LEU A 296 2.78 -21.75 2.04
C LEU A 296 1.25 -21.58 2.04
N ALA A 297 0.52 -22.69 2.12
CA ALA A 297 -0.94 -22.63 2.14
C ALA A 297 -1.49 -21.90 3.38
N ASP A 298 -0.90 -22.13 4.56
CA ASP A 298 -1.24 -21.46 5.82
C ASP A 298 -1.07 -19.94 5.68
N VAL A 299 0.10 -19.49 5.20
CA VAL A 299 0.38 -18.05 5.01
C VAL A 299 -0.58 -17.42 3.99
N ILE A 300 -0.81 -18.03 2.82
CA ILE A 300 -1.79 -17.51 1.85
C ILE A 300 -3.18 -17.38 2.48
N THR A 301 -3.62 -18.40 3.22
CA THR A 301 -4.94 -18.38 3.87
C THR A 301 -5.00 -17.38 5.03
N HIS A 302 -3.88 -17.10 5.70
CA HIS A 302 -3.76 -16.08 6.73
C HIS A 302 -3.97 -14.68 6.16
N GLU A 303 -3.20 -14.32 5.12
CA GLU A 303 -3.32 -13.00 4.48
C GLU A 303 -4.71 -12.78 3.86
N LEU A 304 -5.28 -13.82 3.24
CA LEU A 304 -6.63 -13.71 2.68
C LEU A 304 -7.72 -13.60 3.75
N ALA A 305 -7.50 -14.10 4.96
CA ALA A 305 -8.42 -13.87 6.08
C ALA A 305 -8.42 -12.40 6.53
N HIS A 306 -7.26 -11.74 6.48
CA HIS A 306 -7.09 -10.35 6.90
C HIS A 306 -7.91 -9.35 6.07
N MET A 307 -8.24 -9.71 4.84
CA MET A 307 -9.16 -8.95 3.97
C MET A 307 -10.51 -8.66 4.67
N TRP A 308 -10.94 -9.51 5.62
CA TRP A 308 -12.06 -9.26 6.52
C TRP A 308 -11.61 -8.78 7.91
N PHE A 309 -10.64 -9.47 8.51
CA PHE A 309 -10.14 -9.21 9.87
C PHE A 309 -8.79 -8.48 9.84
N GLY A 310 -8.84 -7.16 9.73
CA GLY A 310 -7.67 -6.31 9.51
C GLY A 310 -8.06 -5.18 8.58
N ASP A 311 -8.56 -5.52 7.39
CA ASP A 311 -8.81 -4.53 6.33
C ASP A 311 -10.22 -3.96 6.41
N LEU A 312 -11.23 -4.82 6.21
CA LEU A 312 -12.63 -4.44 6.30
C LEU A 312 -12.96 -3.96 7.72
N VAL A 313 -12.62 -4.78 8.72
CA VAL A 313 -12.75 -4.44 10.14
C VAL A 313 -11.35 -4.33 10.74
N THR A 314 -10.96 -3.12 11.13
CA THR A 314 -9.64 -2.83 11.68
C THR A 314 -9.74 -2.49 13.16
N MET A 315 -8.76 -2.90 13.96
CA MET A 315 -8.66 -2.47 15.35
C MET A 315 -8.59 -0.93 15.44
N LYS A 316 -9.18 -0.35 16.48
CA LYS A 316 -9.13 1.11 16.66
C LYS A 316 -7.71 1.63 16.94
N TRP A 317 -6.90 0.83 17.61
CA TRP A 317 -5.51 1.15 17.94
C TRP A 317 -4.72 -0.14 18.14
N TRP A 318 -3.39 -0.05 18.01
CA TRP A 318 -2.47 -1.19 18.02
C TRP A 318 -2.51 -2.07 19.27
N ASN A 319 -3.03 -1.59 20.41
CA ASN A 319 -3.25 -2.46 21.57
C ASN A 319 -4.36 -3.52 21.33
N GLY A 320 -5.12 -3.38 20.24
CA GLY A 320 -6.08 -4.35 19.75
C GLY A 320 -5.59 -5.18 18.56
N ILE A 321 -4.29 -5.24 18.27
CA ILE A 321 -3.69 -5.97 17.12
C ILE A 321 -4.04 -7.48 17.07
N TRP A 322 -4.55 -8.04 18.15
CA TRP A 322 -4.97 -9.45 18.22
C TRP A 322 -6.37 -9.71 17.62
N LEU A 323 -7.15 -8.66 17.38
CA LEU A 323 -8.48 -8.71 16.75
C LEU A 323 -8.35 -8.92 15.24
#